data_AF-A0A7V5WE04-F1
#
_entry.id   AF-A0A7V5WE04-F1
#
_cell.length_a   1.000
_cell.length_b   1.000
_cell.length_c   1.000
_cell.angle_alpha   90.00
_cell.angle_beta   90.00
_cell.angle_gamma   90.00
#
_symmetry.space_group_name_H-M   'P 1'
#
loop_
_entity.id
_entity.type
_entity.pdbx_description
1 polymer ?
#
loop_
_entity_poly.entity_id
_entity_poly.type
_entity_poly.pdbx_seq_one_letter_code
_entity_poly.pdbx_strand_id
1 'polypeptide(L)'
;MSSATRPSRPSCLIVVPVVVGVCLLLLAVALGTFLGLRQVFVEQEATPGVPLEVVKVTPTPAIFPSPSPSTSPLPPPSCQTIISSGDVEVAVSLPVSLTVGGRDFPVVAIVPGDEGWAYPDGYPGAAAWLCGSVVNYVVGLEPLPENGTLLTDLRPGDEIELHLSNGVTLNFRFSERREVAPNDQEIFEQARPRLTLILEGTDAWQVAIADYVSETEPVQPPTGEPVAIGQPVRVGDVQVTVTSGYVVRDAPDLLPGTLYYLVEFAVENFGTAPVDTTV
;
A
#
# COMPACT_ATOMS: atom_id res chain seq x y z
N MET A 1 -103.90 2.88 47.26
CA MET A 1 -102.85 3.42 48.15
C MET A 1 -101.75 2.37 48.29
N SER A 2 -100.63 2.52 47.60
CA SER A 2 -99.38 1.90 48.03
C SER A 2 -98.21 2.63 47.37
N SER A 3 -97.28 3.03 48.22
CA SER A 3 -96.24 4.04 48.03
C SER A 3 -95.01 3.51 47.28
N ALA A 4 -94.38 4.42 46.56
CA ALA A 4 -93.13 4.27 45.84
C ALA A 4 -91.95 3.85 46.73
N THR A 5 -90.99 3.14 46.14
CA THR A 5 -89.61 3.03 46.66
C THR A 5 -88.66 3.35 45.51
N ARG A 6 -87.92 4.45 45.63
CA ARG A 6 -86.94 4.95 44.67
C ARG A 6 -85.55 4.49 45.14
N PRO A 7 -84.76 3.75 44.35
CA PRO A 7 -83.36 3.57 44.65
C PRO A 7 -82.52 4.66 43.96
N SER A 8 -81.74 5.37 44.78
CA SER A 8 -80.71 6.32 44.40
C SER A 8 -79.46 5.60 43.86
N ARG A 9 -78.90 6.07 42.75
CA ARG A 9 -77.46 5.92 42.44
C ARG A 9 -76.95 7.09 41.59
N PRO A 10 -76.28 8.10 42.19
CA PRO A 10 -75.47 9.06 41.46
C PRO A 10 -74.00 8.83 41.79
N SER A 11 -73.32 7.90 41.11
CA SER A 11 -71.86 7.74 41.25
C SER A 11 -71.14 7.18 40.02
N CYS A 12 -71.85 6.71 38.99
CA CYS A 12 -71.20 6.07 37.84
C CYS A 12 -70.66 7.06 36.79
N LEU A 13 -71.21 8.27 36.71
CA LEU A 13 -70.89 9.23 35.64
C LEU A 13 -69.55 9.97 35.79
N ILE A 14 -68.95 9.99 36.98
CA ILE A 14 -67.67 10.68 37.25
C ILE A 14 -66.47 9.72 37.14
N VAL A 15 -66.70 8.41 37.32
CA VAL A 15 -65.62 7.41 37.29
C VAL A 15 -65.08 7.23 35.87
N VAL A 16 -65.96 7.27 34.86
CA VAL A 16 -65.57 7.08 33.45
C VAL A 16 -64.54 8.11 32.95
N PRO A 17 -64.74 9.44 33.11
CA PRO A 17 -63.74 10.41 32.63
C PRO A 17 -62.41 10.35 33.41
N VAL A 18 -62.44 9.99 34.70
CA VAL A 18 -61.22 9.82 35.51
C VAL A 18 -60.42 8.62 35.03
N VAL A 19 -61.08 7.48 34.78
CA VAL A 19 -60.42 6.28 34.27
C VAL A 19 -59.82 6.51 32.87
N VAL A 20 -60.54 7.20 31.99
CA VAL A 20 -60.04 7.55 30.65
C VAL A 20 -58.84 8.50 30.74
N GLY A 21 -58.89 9.49 31.62
CA GLY A 21 -57.78 10.43 31.83
C GLY A 21 -56.52 9.73 32.34
N VAL A 22 -56.65 8.81 33.31
CA VAL A 22 -55.52 8.03 33.83
C VAL A 22 -54.93 7.12 32.75
N CYS A 23 -55.77 6.45 31.94
CA CYS A 23 -55.29 5.63 30.82
C CYS A 23 -54.51 6.44 29.78
N LEU A 24 -54.97 7.63 29.41
CA LEU A 24 -54.27 8.49 28.45
C LEU A 24 -52.92 8.98 28.99
N LEU A 25 -52.86 9.31 30.28
CA LEU A 25 -51.64 9.77 30.92
C LEU A 25 -50.60 8.63 31.02
N LEU A 26 -51.04 7.42 31.35
CA LEU A 26 -50.18 6.23 31.31
C LEU A 26 -49.66 5.93 29.91
N LEU A 27 -50.49 6.07 28.88
CA LEU A 27 -50.07 5.87 27.49
C LEU A 27 -49.00 6.89 27.07
N ALA A 28 -49.17 8.16 27.45
CA ALA A 28 -48.19 9.22 27.14
C ALA A 28 -46.84 8.97 27.82
N VAL A 29 -46.84 8.53 29.08
CA VAL A 29 -45.61 8.16 29.80
C VAL A 29 -44.94 6.93 29.18
N ALA A 30 -45.72 5.92 28.80
CA ALA A 30 -45.20 4.74 28.10
C ALA A 30 -44.59 5.11 26.73
N LEU A 31 -45.21 6.04 25.99
CA LEU A 31 -44.69 6.49 24.70
C LEU A 31 -43.41 7.30 24.87
N GLY A 32 -43.36 8.21 25.85
CA GLY A 32 -42.17 9.03 26.15
C GLY A 32 -40.99 8.18 26.61
N THR A 33 -41.24 7.18 27.47
CA THR A 33 -40.21 6.22 27.88
C THR A 33 -39.77 5.34 26.72
N PHE A 34 -40.68 4.86 25.88
CA PHE A 34 -40.34 4.07 24.69
C PHE A 34 -39.51 4.87 23.68
N LEU A 35 -39.87 6.14 23.43
CA LEU A 35 -39.13 7.03 22.53
C LEU A 35 -37.77 7.42 23.09
N GLY A 36 -37.68 7.71 24.40
CA GLY A 36 -36.41 7.98 25.09
C GLY A 36 -35.48 6.76 25.10
N LEU A 37 -36.03 5.56 25.38
CA LEU A 37 -35.28 4.30 25.27
C LEU A 37 -34.84 4.03 23.84
N ARG A 38 -35.69 4.28 22.83
CA ARG A 38 -35.28 4.14 21.43
C ARG A 38 -34.12 5.06 21.05
N GLN A 39 -34.08 6.30 21.54
CA GLN A 39 -32.94 7.19 21.25
C GLN A 39 -31.64 6.69 21.91
N VAL A 40 -31.72 6.16 23.12
CA VAL A 40 -30.56 5.58 23.83
C VAL A 40 -30.09 4.24 23.21
N PHE A 41 -30.99 3.49 22.56
CA PHE A 41 -30.66 2.21 21.93
C PHE A 41 -30.33 2.32 20.42
N VAL A 42 -30.54 3.47 19.78
CA VAL A 42 -30.20 3.69 18.34
C VAL A 42 -28.83 4.36 18.18
N GLU A 43 -28.34 5.07 19.19
CA GLU A 43 -26.88 5.28 19.31
C GLU A 43 -26.26 3.99 19.85
N GLN A 44 -25.27 3.46 19.13
CA GLN A 44 -24.43 2.31 19.52
C GLN A 44 -24.87 0.91 19.05
N GLU A 45 -25.21 0.78 17.77
CA GLU A 45 -24.75 -0.38 17.01
C GLU A 45 -23.32 -0.12 16.51
N ALA A 46 -22.37 -0.14 17.45
CA ALA A 46 -20.98 -0.39 17.12
C ALA A 46 -20.93 -1.84 16.64
N THR A 47 -20.99 -2.04 15.33
CA THR A 47 -20.76 -3.34 14.68
C THR A 47 -19.51 -3.93 15.33
N PRO A 48 -19.60 -5.08 16.03
CA PRO A 48 -18.43 -5.70 16.60
C PRO A 48 -17.50 -6.02 15.43
N GLY A 49 -16.39 -5.29 15.35
CA GLY A 49 -15.31 -5.60 14.43
C GLY A 49 -14.94 -7.04 14.69
N VAL A 50 -15.13 -7.89 13.68
CA VAL A 50 -14.60 -9.25 13.65
C VAL A 50 -13.16 -9.15 14.14
N PRO A 51 -12.76 -9.91 15.18
CA PRO A 51 -11.41 -9.82 15.71
C PRO A 51 -10.47 -10.28 14.59
N LEU A 52 -9.76 -9.33 13.98
CA LEU A 52 -8.54 -9.66 13.29
C LEU A 52 -7.61 -10.18 14.39
N GLU A 53 -7.27 -11.46 14.30
CA GLU A 53 -6.23 -12.08 15.12
C GLU A 53 -4.94 -11.31 14.85
N VAL A 54 -4.66 -10.31 15.67
CA VAL A 54 -3.34 -9.68 15.74
C VAL A 54 -2.42 -10.76 16.27
N VAL A 55 -1.74 -11.45 15.35
CA VAL A 55 -0.63 -12.32 15.69
C VAL A 55 0.42 -11.42 16.34
N LYS A 56 0.39 -11.40 17.67
CA LYS A 56 1.36 -10.71 18.51
C LYS A 56 2.67 -11.48 18.36
N VAL A 57 3.49 -11.10 17.38
CA VAL A 57 4.88 -11.54 17.30
C VAL A 57 5.57 -11.08 18.58
N THR A 58 5.74 -12.02 19.49
CA THR A 58 6.52 -11.85 20.69
C THR A 58 7.97 -11.63 20.22
N PRO A 59 8.63 -10.51 20.58
CA PRO A 59 10.03 -10.33 20.22
C PRO A 59 10.86 -11.39 20.95
N THR A 60 11.21 -12.45 20.24
CA THR A 60 12.32 -13.33 20.62
C THR A 60 13.56 -12.45 20.70
N PRO A 61 14.35 -12.48 21.79
CA PRO A 61 15.61 -11.75 21.85
C PRO A 61 16.54 -12.30 20.76
N ALA A 62 16.63 -11.58 19.64
CA ALA A 62 17.63 -11.82 18.63
C ALA A 62 18.98 -11.41 19.24
N ILE A 63 19.82 -12.41 19.51
CA ILE A 63 21.25 -12.22 19.66
C ILE A 63 21.74 -11.73 18.29
N PHE A 64 21.84 -10.42 18.11
CA PHE A 64 22.49 -9.84 16.94
C PHE A 64 24.00 -10.09 17.06
N PRO A 65 24.64 -10.90 16.20
CA PRO A 65 26.03 -10.65 15.90
C PRO A 65 26.09 -9.24 15.26
N SER A 66 27.01 -8.43 15.78
CA SER A 66 27.38 -7.11 15.27
C SER A 66 27.31 -7.05 13.73
N PRO A 67 26.70 -6.01 13.13
CA PRO A 67 26.71 -5.86 11.68
C PRO A 67 28.16 -5.65 11.24
N SER A 68 28.74 -6.67 10.63
CA SER A 68 29.85 -6.43 9.70
C SER A 68 29.29 -5.51 8.60
N PRO A 69 30.01 -4.45 8.21
CA PRO A 69 29.54 -3.56 7.17
C PRO A 69 29.40 -4.38 5.89
N SER A 70 28.17 -4.70 5.51
CA SER A 70 27.86 -5.09 4.14
C SER A 70 28.13 -3.84 3.30
N THR A 71 29.28 -3.82 2.66
CA THR A 71 29.61 -2.88 1.61
C THR A 71 28.61 -3.08 0.48
N SER A 72 27.46 -2.42 0.59
CA SER A 72 26.69 -2.04 -0.59
C SER A 72 27.63 -1.17 -1.42
N PRO A 73 28.00 -1.56 -2.65
CA PRO A 73 28.86 -0.74 -3.46
C PRO A 73 28.12 0.56 -3.71
N LEU A 74 28.65 1.67 -3.18
CA LEU A 74 28.28 3.00 -3.62
C LEU A 74 28.35 2.99 -5.16
N PRO A 75 27.31 3.44 -5.89
CA PRO A 75 27.36 3.39 -7.34
C PRO A 75 28.58 4.15 -7.84
N PRO A 76 29.30 3.63 -8.85
CA PRO A 76 30.35 4.42 -9.48
C PRO A 76 29.74 5.74 -9.95
N PRO A 77 30.44 6.88 -9.79
CA PRO A 77 29.91 8.22 -10.08
C PRO A 77 29.41 8.37 -11.53
N SER A 78 29.82 7.48 -12.42
CA SER A 78 29.39 7.39 -13.82
C SER A 78 27.99 6.79 -14.04
N CYS A 79 27.32 6.29 -13.00
CA CYS A 79 26.00 5.64 -13.12
C CYS A 79 24.87 6.42 -12.41
N GLN A 80 25.14 7.63 -11.92
CA GLN A 80 24.11 8.48 -11.34
C GLN A 80 23.20 8.98 -12.47
N THR A 81 21.99 8.43 -12.56
CA THR A 81 20.97 8.91 -13.50
C THR A 81 20.14 9.98 -12.82
N ILE A 82 20.15 11.18 -13.39
CA ILE A 82 19.31 12.29 -12.97
C ILE A 82 18.25 12.50 -14.05
N ILE A 83 16.98 12.37 -13.67
CA ILE A 83 15.87 12.76 -14.55
C ILE A 83 15.61 14.23 -14.31
N SER A 84 15.76 15.04 -15.35
CA SER A 84 15.49 16.47 -15.34
C SER A 84 14.17 16.77 -16.05
N SER A 85 13.26 17.45 -15.36
CA SER A 85 12.03 17.99 -15.95
C SER A 85 11.88 19.45 -15.54
N GLY A 86 12.34 20.37 -16.40
CA GLY A 86 12.43 21.79 -16.05
C GLY A 86 13.48 22.04 -14.97
N ASP A 87 13.07 22.64 -13.85
CA ASP A 87 13.94 22.94 -12.70
C ASP A 87 13.99 21.80 -11.66
N VAL A 88 13.37 20.65 -11.93
CA VAL A 88 13.33 19.50 -11.03
C VAL A 88 14.31 18.44 -11.50
N GLU A 89 15.26 18.09 -10.63
CA GLU A 89 16.21 16.99 -10.81
C GLU A 89 15.93 15.91 -9.77
N VAL A 90 15.62 14.69 -10.22
CA VAL A 90 15.41 13.53 -9.34
C VAL A 90 16.46 12.48 -9.63
N ALA A 91 17.19 12.07 -8.59
CA ALA A 91 18.10 10.94 -8.66
C ALA A 91 17.27 9.64 -8.72
N VAL A 92 17.52 8.82 -9.74
CA VAL A 92 16.80 7.57 -9.93
C VAL A 92 17.34 6.50 -8.97
N SER A 93 16.43 5.72 -8.40
CA SER A 93 16.79 4.57 -7.57
C SER A 93 17.38 3.46 -8.44
N LEU A 94 18.54 2.96 -8.04
CA LEU A 94 19.28 1.98 -8.82
C LEU A 94 18.78 0.56 -8.56
N PRO A 95 18.77 -0.32 -9.57
CA PRO A 95 18.55 -1.74 -9.38
C PRO A 95 19.61 -2.38 -8.47
N VAL A 96 19.19 -3.24 -7.56
CA VAL A 96 20.07 -3.94 -6.60
C VAL A 96 19.92 -5.46 -6.64
N SER A 97 18.75 -5.98 -7.02
CA SER A 97 18.56 -7.40 -7.29
C SER A 97 17.49 -7.62 -8.36
N LEU A 98 17.60 -8.76 -9.04
CA LEU A 98 16.71 -9.22 -10.10
C LEU A 98 16.25 -10.65 -9.77
N THR A 99 14.96 -10.91 -9.85
CA THR A 99 14.37 -12.22 -9.62
C THR A 99 13.72 -12.73 -10.90
N VAL A 100 14.26 -13.82 -11.47
CA VAL A 100 13.76 -14.41 -12.73
C VAL A 100 13.54 -15.90 -12.52
N GLY A 101 12.34 -16.40 -12.79
CA GLY A 101 12.02 -17.82 -12.64
C GLY A 101 12.31 -18.36 -11.22
N GLY A 102 12.14 -17.51 -10.20
CA GLY A 102 12.44 -17.83 -8.79
C GLY A 102 13.92 -17.87 -8.42
N ARG A 103 14.82 -17.41 -9.30
CA ARG A 103 16.25 -17.25 -9.02
C ARG A 103 16.60 -15.78 -8.82
N ASP A 104 17.32 -15.49 -7.74
CA ASP A 104 17.80 -14.15 -7.42
C ASP A 104 19.21 -13.90 -7.96
N PHE A 105 19.40 -12.74 -8.56
CA PHE A 105 20.68 -12.24 -9.04
C PHE A 105 20.99 -10.90 -8.36
N PRO A 106 22.16 -10.72 -7.72
CA PRO A 106 22.60 -9.38 -7.35
C PRO A 106 22.84 -8.57 -8.62
N VAL A 107 22.41 -7.30 -8.63
CA VAL A 107 22.57 -6.43 -9.79
C VAL A 107 23.78 -5.51 -9.60
N VAL A 108 24.61 -5.44 -10.64
CA VAL A 108 25.74 -4.51 -10.73
C VAL A 108 25.53 -3.54 -11.87
N ALA A 109 25.90 -2.28 -11.65
CA ALA A 109 25.71 -1.20 -12.60
C ALA A 109 26.93 -1.11 -13.53
N ILE A 110 26.71 -1.19 -14.85
CA ILE A 110 27.77 -1.20 -15.87
C ILE A 110 27.57 -0.05 -16.87
N VAL A 111 28.64 0.70 -17.11
CA VAL A 111 28.71 1.69 -18.18
C VAL A 111 29.22 0.97 -19.43
N PRO A 112 28.50 1.05 -20.57
CA PRO A 112 28.95 0.42 -21.81
C PRO A 112 30.25 1.09 -22.31
N GLY A 113 31.13 0.31 -22.93
CA GLY A 113 32.35 0.80 -23.55
C GLY A 113 32.13 1.33 -24.97
N ASP A 114 33.20 1.81 -25.61
CA ASP A 114 33.16 2.34 -26.98
C ASP A 114 32.85 1.27 -28.04
N GLU A 115 33.12 0.00 -27.74
CA GLU A 115 32.89 -1.15 -28.64
C GLU A 115 31.48 -1.74 -28.53
N GLY A 116 30.60 -1.08 -27.77
CA GLY A 116 29.25 -1.55 -27.46
C GLY A 116 29.13 -2.15 -26.08
N TRP A 117 27.97 -2.74 -25.80
CA TRP A 117 27.75 -3.45 -24.56
C TRP A 117 28.29 -4.87 -24.68
N ALA A 118 28.96 -5.31 -23.61
CA ALA A 118 29.35 -6.69 -23.40
C ALA A 118 29.17 -7.06 -21.92
N TYR A 119 28.93 -8.33 -21.62
CA TYR A 119 28.88 -8.80 -20.25
C TYR A 119 30.26 -8.64 -19.60
N PRO A 120 30.36 -7.99 -18.43
CA PRO A 120 31.65 -7.63 -17.84
C PRO A 120 32.38 -8.83 -17.23
N ASP A 121 33.67 -8.96 -17.53
CA ASP A 121 34.55 -9.86 -16.80
C ASP A 121 34.69 -9.40 -15.33
N GLY A 122 34.48 -10.31 -14.38
CA GLY A 122 34.73 -10.05 -12.95
C GLY A 122 33.49 -9.94 -12.05
N TYR A 123 32.29 -10.19 -12.58
CA TYR A 123 31.05 -10.23 -11.80
C TYR A 123 30.30 -11.58 -11.92
N PRO A 124 30.94 -12.71 -11.60
CA PRO A 124 30.31 -14.02 -11.74
C PRO A 124 29.06 -14.10 -10.86
N GLY A 125 27.99 -14.67 -11.42
CA GLY A 125 26.69 -14.84 -10.76
C GLY A 125 25.87 -13.56 -10.58
N ALA A 126 26.33 -12.41 -11.09
CA ALA A 126 25.58 -11.15 -11.04
C ALA A 126 24.81 -10.87 -12.33
N ALA A 127 23.79 -10.03 -12.21
CA ALA A 127 23.10 -9.44 -13.34
C ALA A 127 23.71 -8.04 -13.62
N ALA A 128 24.06 -7.76 -14.86
CA ALA A 128 24.75 -6.54 -15.28
C ALA A 128 23.74 -5.53 -15.86
N TRP A 129 23.29 -4.57 -15.06
CA TRP A 129 22.39 -3.52 -15.51
C TRP A 129 23.15 -2.43 -16.28
N LEU A 130 22.62 -2.05 -17.44
CA LEU A 130 23.13 -0.94 -18.25
C LEU A 130 22.79 0.39 -17.57
N CYS A 131 23.81 1.09 -17.09
CA CYS A 131 23.63 2.37 -16.40
C CYS A 131 22.85 3.37 -17.26
N GLY A 132 21.83 4.00 -16.66
CA GLY A 132 20.95 4.96 -17.34
C GLY A 132 19.71 4.35 -17.98
N SER A 133 19.58 3.03 -18.03
CA SER A 133 18.41 2.36 -18.59
C SER A 133 17.29 2.25 -17.53
N VAL A 134 16.41 3.26 -17.49
CA VAL A 134 15.41 3.45 -16.42
C VAL A 134 13.96 3.37 -16.90
N VAL A 135 13.73 3.42 -18.22
CA VAL A 135 12.40 3.21 -18.83
C VAL A 135 12.30 1.77 -19.33
N ASN A 136 13.29 1.36 -20.11
CA ASN A 136 13.53 -0.04 -20.43
C ASN A 136 14.75 -0.47 -19.62
N TYR A 137 14.56 -1.18 -18.51
CA TYR A 137 15.69 -1.68 -17.72
C TYR A 137 16.42 -2.73 -18.55
N VAL A 138 17.66 -2.46 -18.96
CA VAL A 138 18.44 -3.41 -19.75
C VAL A 138 19.42 -4.10 -18.83
N VAL A 139 19.30 -5.42 -18.71
CA VAL A 139 20.07 -6.22 -17.77
C VAL A 139 20.66 -7.45 -18.46
N GLY A 140 21.98 -7.57 -18.43
CA GLY A 140 22.69 -8.75 -18.89
C GLY A 140 22.75 -9.85 -17.84
N LEU A 141 22.56 -11.10 -18.24
CA LEU A 141 22.88 -12.27 -17.44
C LEU A 141 24.22 -12.86 -17.88
N GLU A 142 24.95 -13.44 -16.93
CA GLU A 142 26.22 -14.12 -17.25
C GLU A 142 25.96 -15.21 -18.30
N PRO A 143 26.80 -15.32 -19.36
CA PRO A 143 26.62 -16.26 -20.46
C PRO A 143 26.92 -17.72 -20.07
N LEU A 144 26.16 -18.23 -19.09
CA LEU A 144 26.18 -19.60 -18.60
C LEU A 144 25.03 -20.40 -19.21
N PRO A 145 25.23 -21.70 -19.53
CA PRO A 145 24.16 -22.58 -20.04
C PRO A 145 22.90 -22.63 -19.15
N GLU A 146 23.10 -22.48 -17.84
CA GLU A 146 22.01 -22.43 -16.86
C GLU A 146 21.12 -21.20 -17.03
N ASN A 147 21.68 -20.05 -17.36
CA ASN A 147 20.94 -18.82 -17.61
C ASN A 147 20.23 -18.88 -18.99
N GLY A 148 20.84 -19.54 -19.98
CA GLY A 148 20.18 -19.88 -21.24
C GLY A 148 18.95 -20.75 -21.04
N THR A 149 19.06 -21.76 -20.19
CA THR A 149 17.94 -22.63 -19.81
C THR A 149 16.86 -21.86 -19.06
N LEU A 150 17.25 -21.04 -18.07
CA LEU A 150 16.35 -20.17 -17.33
C LEU A 150 15.51 -19.29 -18.26
N LEU A 151 16.15 -18.58 -19.19
CA LEU A 151 15.44 -17.75 -20.16
C LEU A 151 14.62 -18.60 -21.15
N THR A 152 15.03 -19.84 -21.41
CA THR A 152 14.31 -20.77 -22.30
C THR A 152 12.99 -21.26 -21.69
N ASP A 153 12.98 -21.45 -20.38
CA ASP A 153 11.85 -21.99 -19.63
C ASP A 153 10.77 -20.95 -19.32
N LEU A 154 11.08 -19.66 -19.43
CA LEU A 154 10.11 -18.57 -19.29
C LEU A 154 8.96 -18.70 -20.29
N ARG A 155 7.73 -18.52 -19.79
CA ARG A 155 6.49 -18.56 -20.54
C ARG A 155 5.80 -17.20 -20.49
N PRO A 156 5.12 -16.78 -21.58
CA PRO A 156 4.36 -15.55 -21.58
C PRO A 156 3.41 -15.50 -20.38
N GLY A 157 3.54 -14.47 -19.56
CA GLY A 157 2.79 -14.34 -18.31
C GLY A 157 3.59 -14.56 -17.04
N ASP A 158 4.79 -15.15 -17.12
CA ASP A 158 5.67 -15.35 -15.96
C ASP A 158 6.14 -14.01 -15.40
N GLU A 159 6.23 -13.93 -14.07
CA GLU A 159 6.62 -12.72 -13.35
C GLU A 159 8.13 -12.61 -13.22
N ILE A 160 8.62 -11.37 -13.33
CA ILE A 160 10.02 -11.00 -13.14
C ILE A 160 10.05 -9.76 -12.25
N GLU A 161 10.83 -9.80 -11.17
CA GLU A 161 10.91 -8.71 -10.20
C GLU A 161 12.26 -8.01 -10.29
N LEU A 162 12.27 -6.68 -10.30
CA LEU A 162 13.47 -5.87 -10.17
C LEU A 162 13.37 -5.05 -8.90
N HIS A 163 14.25 -5.30 -7.94
CA HIS A 163 14.29 -4.55 -6.69
C HIS A 163 15.25 -3.38 -6.82
N LEU A 164 14.80 -2.22 -6.34
CA LEU A 164 15.54 -0.98 -6.35
C LEU A 164 16.11 -0.67 -4.97
N SER A 165 17.16 0.13 -4.94
CA SER A 165 17.91 0.55 -3.74
C SER A 165 17.08 1.34 -2.72
N ASN A 166 15.97 1.96 -3.13
CA ASN A 166 15.02 2.61 -2.23
C ASN A 166 13.99 1.64 -1.62
N GLY A 167 14.08 0.34 -1.93
CA GLY A 167 13.19 -0.71 -1.48
C GLY A 167 11.94 -0.91 -2.33
N VAL A 168 11.78 -0.15 -3.43
CA VAL A 168 10.70 -0.37 -4.40
C VAL A 168 10.98 -1.65 -5.19
N THR A 169 9.95 -2.45 -5.42
CA THR A 169 9.99 -3.60 -6.34
C THR A 169 9.18 -3.26 -7.59
N LEU A 170 9.82 -3.35 -8.76
CA LEU A 170 9.15 -3.25 -10.05
C LEU A 170 8.78 -4.65 -10.54
N ASN A 171 7.50 -4.87 -10.83
CA ASN A 171 6.98 -6.14 -11.31
C ASN A 171 6.78 -6.09 -12.82
N PHE A 172 7.43 -7.02 -13.51
CA PHE A 172 7.32 -7.20 -14.95
C PHE A 172 6.71 -8.55 -15.29
N ARG A 173 6.14 -8.63 -16.49
CA ARG A 173 5.59 -9.88 -17.00
C ARG A 173 6.24 -10.24 -18.31
N PHE A 174 6.89 -11.38 -18.35
CA PHE A 174 7.55 -11.90 -19.53
C PHE A 174 6.54 -11.99 -20.69
N SER A 175 6.91 -11.41 -21.82
CA SER A 175 6.06 -11.32 -23.00
C SER A 175 6.60 -12.19 -24.13
N GLU A 176 7.88 -12.02 -24.47
CA GLU A 176 8.50 -12.75 -25.56
C GLU A 176 10.00 -12.98 -25.38
N ARG A 177 10.50 -13.94 -26.16
CA ARG A 177 11.92 -14.22 -26.33
C ARG A 177 12.26 -14.22 -27.81
N ARG A 178 13.39 -13.62 -28.16
CA ARG A 178 13.91 -13.60 -29.53
C ARG A 178 15.43 -13.68 -29.54
N GLU A 179 15.98 -14.11 -30.67
CA GLU A 179 17.39 -13.99 -30.98
C GLU A 179 17.61 -12.72 -31.81
N VAL A 180 18.62 -11.94 -31.44
CA VAL A 180 18.98 -10.70 -32.13
C VAL A 180 20.47 -10.69 -32.48
N ALA A 181 20.85 -9.82 -33.41
CA ALA A 181 22.26 -9.56 -33.66
C ALA A 181 22.91 -8.95 -32.41
N PRO A 182 24.19 -9.26 -32.13
CA PRO A 182 24.93 -8.59 -31.06
C PRO A 182 24.84 -7.06 -31.19
N ASN A 183 24.56 -6.37 -30.09
CA ASN A 183 24.42 -4.91 -30.04
C ASN A 183 23.32 -4.31 -30.95
N ASP A 184 22.25 -5.05 -31.25
CA ASP A 184 21.06 -4.49 -31.90
C ASP A 184 20.51 -3.29 -31.10
N GLN A 185 20.34 -2.14 -31.74
CA GLN A 185 19.92 -0.89 -31.08
C GLN A 185 18.51 -0.97 -30.49
N GLU A 186 17.62 -1.78 -31.09
CA GLU A 186 16.21 -1.85 -30.69
C GLU A 186 16.05 -2.31 -29.22
N ILE A 187 16.92 -3.20 -28.75
CA ILE A 187 16.82 -3.77 -27.39
C ILE A 187 17.20 -2.75 -26.31
N PHE A 188 17.88 -1.66 -26.67
CA PHE A 188 18.31 -0.60 -25.76
C PHE A 188 17.35 0.60 -25.70
N GLU A 189 16.34 0.64 -26.58
CA GLU A 189 15.41 1.77 -26.67
C GLU A 189 14.68 2.03 -25.36
N GLN A 190 14.69 3.30 -24.91
CA GLN A 190 14.05 3.78 -23.69
C GLN A 190 12.65 4.37 -23.93
N ALA A 191 11.95 3.92 -24.98
CA ALA A 191 10.69 4.51 -25.41
C ALA A 191 9.44 3.92 -24.73
N ARG A 192 9.54 2.73 -24.11
CA ARG A 192 8.41 2.04 -23.47
C ARG A 192 8.83 1.37 -22.17
N PRO A 193 8.01 1.46 -21.10
CA PRO A 193 8.25 0.78 -19.83
C PRO A 193 8.37 -0.74 -20.00
N ARG A 194 9.58 -1.28 -19.83
CA ARG A 194 9.84 -2.72 -19.98
C ARG A 194 11.12 -3.13 -19.24
N LEU A 195 11.37 -4.43 -19.19
CA LEU A 195 12.62 -5.04 -18.79
C LEU A 195 13.13 -5.88 -19.97
N THR A 196 14.39 -5.69 -20.32
CA THR A 196 15.10 -6.45 -21.36
C THR A 196 16.23 -7.23 -20.71
N LEU A 197 16.14 -8.56 -20.73
CA LEU A 197 17.20 -9.45 -20.28
C LEU A 197 18.02 -9.91 -21.47
N ILE A 198 19.34 -9.73 -21.41
CA ILE A 198 20.28 -10.11 -22.46
C ILE A 198 21.12 -11.28 -21.98
N LEU A 199 21.23 -12.31 -22.82
CA LEU A 199 22.21 -13.37 -22.67
C LEU A 199 23.05 -13.43 -23.93
N GLU A 200 24.36 -13.21 -23.77
CA GLU A 200 25.28 -13.22 -24.90
C GLU A 200 25.46 -14.63 -25.46
N GLY A 201 25.55 -14.69 -26.79
CA GLY A 201 25.94 -15.86 -27.55
C GLY A 201 26.95 -15.48 -28.62
N THR A 202 27.57 -16.49 -29.23
CA THR A 202 28.66 -16.30 -30.20
C THR A 202 28.21 -15.62 -31.48
N ASP A 203 27.06 -16.03 -32.02
CA ASP A 203 26.53 -15.55 -33.31
C ASP A 203 25.30 -14.66 -33.15
N ALA A 204 24.52 -14.90 -32.09
CA ALA A 204 23.30 -14.17 -31.77
C ALA A 204 23.15 -14.05 -30.26
N TRP A 205 22.52 -12.97 -29.81
CA TRP A 205 22.14 -12.79 -28.41
C TRP A 205 20.73 -13.28 -28.20
N GLN A 206 20.51 -14.01 -27.11
CA GLN A 206 19.18 -14.39 -26.67
C GLN A 206 18.63 -13.25 -25.79
N VAL A 207 17.49 -12.69 -26.18
CA VAL A 207 16.87 -11.56 -25.48
C VAL A 207 15.47 -11.96 -25.03
N ALA A 208 15.20 -11.75 -23.75
CA ALA A 208 13.88 -11.89 -23.15
C ALA A 208 13.33 -10.50 -22.83
N ILE A 209 12.10 -10.24 -23.26
CA ILE A 209 11.40 -8.96 -23.07
C ILE A 209 10.24 -9.20 -22.10
N ALA A 210 10.10 -8.30 -21.14
CA ALA A 210 9.02 -8.31 -20.16
C ALA A 210 8.38 -6.92 -20.03
N ASP A 211 7.05 -6.88 -20.05
CA ASP A 211 6.29 -5.64 -19.95
C ASP A 211 6.10 -5.22 -18.49
N TYR A 212 6.17 -3.92 -18.21
CA TYR A 212 5.87 -3.40 -16.88
C TYR A 212 4.41 -3.65 -16.48
N VAL A 213 4.19 -4.10 -15.24
CA VAL A 213 2.86 -4.37 -14.69
C VAL A 213 2.51 -3.43 -13.56
N SER A 214 3.36 -3.38 -12.53
CA SER A 214 3.11 -2.63 -11.30
C SER A 214 4.40 -2.40 -10.53
N GLU A 215 4.33 -1.58 -9.48
CA GLU A 215 5.39 -1.41 -8.51
C GLU A 215 4.84 -1.56 -7.10
N THR A 216 5.68 -2.04 -6.18
CA THR A 216 5.38 -2.16 -4.76
C THR A 216 6.37 -1.31 -3.99
N GLU A 217 5.87 -0.31 -3.27
CA GLU A 217 6.69 0.53 -2.41
C GLU A 217 6.88 -0.11 -1.03
N PRO A 218 8.05 0.05 -0.40
CA PRO A 218 8.27 -0.46 0.93
C PRO A 218 7.40 0.33 1.91
N VAL A 219 6.55 -0.37 2.65
CA VAL A 219 5.84 0.22 3.78
C VAL A 219 6.88 0.50 4.86
N GLN A 220 7.31 1.76 4.97
CA GLN A 220 8.09 2.17 6.13
C GLN A 220 7.17 2.12 7.35
N PRO A 221 7.40 1.21 8.31
CA PRO A 221 6.67 1.27 9.56
C PRO A 221 6.99 2.66 10.18
N PRO A 222 5.97 3.40 10.66
CA PRO A 222 6.19 4.72 11.21
C PRO A 222 7.26 4.61 12.32
N THR A 223 8.33 5.39 12.21
CA THR A 223 9.45 5.40 13.17
C THR A 223 9.10 6.10 14.49
N GLY A 224 7.82 6.14 14.85
CA GLY A 224 7.29 6.77 16.05
C GLY A 224 6.75 5.74 17.02
N GLU A 225 6.69 6.12 18.29
CA GLU A 225 5.93 5.35 19.27
C GLU A 225 4.46 5.33 18.83
N PRO A 226 3.81 4.15 18.69
CA PRO A 226 2.43 4.09 18.28
C PRO A 226 1.55 4.81 19.31
N VAL A 227 0.80 5.79 18.85
CA VAL A 227 -0.05 6.62 19.69
C VAL A 227 -1.50 6.16 19.56
N ALA A 228 -2.19 6.04 20.69
CA ALA A 228 -3.59 5.65 20.72
C ALA A 228 -4.49 6.73 20.08
N ILE A 229 -5.60 6.32 19.47
CA ILE A 229 -6.65 7.26 19.04
C ILE A 229 -7.08 8.09 20.25
N GLY A 230 -7.18 9.40 20.07
CA GLY A 230 -7.51 10.40 21.08
C GLY A 230 -6.31 10.93 21.86
N GLN A 231 -5.12 10.35 21.73
CA GLN A 231 -3.92 10.86 22.38
C GLN A 231 -3.24 11.92 21.50
N PRO A 232 -2.99 13.13 22.01
CA PRO A 232 -2.36 14.21 21.25
C PRO A 232 -0.86 13.93 21.05
N VAL A 233 -0.38 14.21 19.84
CA VAL A 233 1.03 14.12 19.45
C VAL A 233 1.54 15.49 19.06
N ARG A 234 2.70 15.86 19.61
CA ARG A 234 3.34 17.14 19.30
C ARG A 234 4.33 16.98 18.15
N VAL A 235 4.14 17.76 17.09
CA VAL A 235 5.03 17.84 15.93
C VAL A 235 5.44 19.30 15.76
N GLY A 236 6.56 19.69 16.38
CA GLY A 236 7.00 21.09 16.45
C GLY A 236 5.98 21.98 17.18
N ASP A 237 5.54 23.04 16.51
CA ASP A 237 4.58 24.03 17.03
C ASP A 237 3.11 23.60 16.88
N VAL A 238 2.87 22.41 16.35
CA VAL A 238 1.54 21.87 16.10
C VAL A 238 1.30 20.64 16.95
N GLN A 239 0.07 20.49 17.44
CA GLN A 239 -0.42 19.29 18.10
C GLN A 239 -1.48 18.64 17.22
N VAL A 240 -1.29 17.36 16.92
CA VAL A 240 -2.23 16.57 16.12
C VAL A 240 -2.85 15.52 17.01
N THR A 241 -4.18 15.38 16.94
CA THR A 241 -4.93 14.36 17.68
C THR A 241 -5.81 13.61 16.70
N VAL A 242 -5.56 12.32 16.50
CA VAL A 242 -6.46 11.47 15.71
C VAL A 242 -7.70 11.19 16.56
N THR A 243 -8.88 11.55 16.06
CA THR A 243 -10.14 11.41 16.80
C THR A 243 -10.85 10.11 16.49
N SER A 244 -10.80 9.66 15.23
CA SER A 244 -11.45 8.42 14.80
C SER A 244 -10.79 7.85 13.54
N GLY A 245 -10.97 6.56 13.32
CA GLY A 245 -10.63 5.89 12.07
C GLY A 245 -11.70 4.86 11.75
N TYR A 246 -12.22 4.87 10.53
CA TYR A 246 -13.28 3.94 10.13
C TYR A 246 -13.20 3.57 8.65
N VAL A 247 -13.78 2.41 8.34
CA VAL A 247 -13.79 1.85 7.00
C VAL A 247 -15.15 2.13 6.35
N VAL A 248 -15.12 2.63 5.12
CA VAL A 248 -16.30 2.70 4.24
C VAL A 248 -16.12 1.69 3.13
N ARG A 249 -17.05 0.73 3.03
CA ARG A 249 -17.02 -0.34 2.02
C ARG A 249 -18.03 -0.12 0.89
N ASP A 250 -19.06 0.69 1.13
CA ASP A 250 -20.22 0.84 0.24
C ASP A 250 -20.35 2.28 -0.28
N ALA A 251 -19.23 2.89 -0.66
CA ALA A 251 -19.25 4.20 -1.33
C ALA A 251 -19.63 4.03 -2.81
N PRO A 252 -20.40 4.95 -3.40
CA PRO A 252 -20.91 4.83 -4.77
C PRO A 252 -19.81 4.77 -5.85
N ASP A 253 -18.59 5.13 -5.51
CA ASP A 253 -17.39 5.18 -6.36
C ASP A 253 -16.36 4.06 -6.02
N LEU A 254 -16.62 3.20 -5.04
CA LEU A 254 -15.73 2.10 -4.68
C LEU A 254 -15.87 0.92 -5.66
N LEU A 255 -14.75 0.42 -6.17
CA LEU A 255 -14.69 -0.79 -6.98
C LEU A 255 -14.89 -2.06 -6.11
N PRO A 256 -15.36 -3.17 -6.70
CA PRO A 256 -15.47 -4.43 -5.97
C PRO A 256 -14.12 -4.87 -5.37
N GLY A 257 -14.12 -5.13 -4.06
CA GLY A 257 -12.92 -5.56 -3.33
C GLY A 257 -12.06 -4.42 -2.78
N THR A 258 -12.40 -3.15 -3.02
CA THR A 258 -11.73 -2.00 -2.41
C THR A 258 -12.51 -1.47 -1.21
N LEU A 259 -11.85 -0.67 -0.37
CA LEU A 259 -12.46 0.05 0.75
C LEU A 259 -11.80 1.42 0.88
N TYR A 260 -12.52 2.38 1.46
CA TYR A 260 -11.91 3.59 1.99
C TYR A 260 -11.62 3.40 3.47
N TYR A 261 -10.42 3.80 3.90
CA TYR A 261 -10.11 3.97 5.31
C TYR A 261 -10.02 5.48 5.58
N LEU A 262 -11.00 6.00 6.30
CA LEU A 262 -11.08 7.41 6.66
C LEU A 262 -10.49 7.62 8.04
N VAL A 263 -9.70 8.69 8.18
CA VAL A 263 -9.10 9.10 9.45
C VAL A 263 -9.55 10.52 9.74
N GLU A 264 -10.17 10.72 10.89
CA GLU A 264 -10.52 12.04 11.39
C GLU A 264 -9.45 12.47 12.40
N PHE A 265 -9.03 13.72 12.31
CA PHE A 265 -8.03 14.29 13.18
C PHE A 265 -8.27 15.78 13.42
N ALA A 266 -7.80 16.26 14.56
CA ALA A 266 -7.78 17.66 14.94
C ALA A 266 -6.33 18.15 14.96
N VAL A 267 -6.14 19.40 14.53
CA VAL A 267 -4.84 20.06 14.51
C VAL A 267 -4.94 21.36 15.30
N GLU A 268 -4.11 21.50 16.32
CA GLU A 268 -4.00 22.71 17.14
C GLU A 268 -2.63 23.35 16.92
N ASN A 269 -2.62 24.61 16.48
CA ASN A 269 -1.40 25.40 16.31
C ASN A 269 -1.10 26.18 17.60
N PHE A 270 0.08 25.99 18.18
CA PHE A 270 0.56 26.80 19.30
C PHE A 270 1.77 27.67 18.92
N GLY A 271 2.16 27.66 17.66
CA GLY A 271 3.13 28.59 17.11
C GLY A 271 2.51 29.97 16.87
N THR A 272 3.38 30.93 16.54
CA THR A 272 2.96 32.31 16.22
C THR A 272 2.71 32.53 14.74
N ALA A 273 3.11 31.59 13.88
CA ALA A 273 2.89 31.62 12.43
C ALA A 273 1.68 30.73 12.07
N PRO A 274 0.85 31.13 11.08
CA PRO A 274 -0.23 30.28 10.59
C PRO A 274 0.32 28.98 9.95
N VAL A 275 -0.42 27.88 10.10
CA VAL A 275 -0.09 26.61 9.45
C VAL A 275 -0.48 26.72 7.98
N ASP A 276 0.48 26.48 7.08
CA ASP A 276 0.20 26.36 5.65
C ASP A 276 -0.47 25.01 5.39
N THR A 277 -1.68 25.04 4.84
CA THR A 277 -2.47 23.85 4.51
C THR A 277 -2.54 23.60 3.01
N THR A 278 -1.77 24.34 2.21
CA THR A 278 -1.69 24.15 0.76
C THR A 278 -0.46 23.33 0.42
N VAL A 279 -0.68 22.08 0.04
CA VAL A 279 0.30 21.19 -0.61
C VAL A 279 -0.24 20.85 -1.98
#